data_AF-K0SW32-F1
#
_entry.id   AF-K0SW32-F1
#
_cell.length_a   1.000
_cell.length_b   1.000
_cell.length_c   1.000
_cell.angle_alpha   90.00
_cell.angle_beta   90.00
_cell.angle_gamma   90.00
#
_symmetry.space_group_name_H-M   'P 1'
#
loop_
_entity.id
_entity.type
_entity.pdbx_description
1 polymer ?
#
loop_
_entity_poly.entity_id
_entity_poly.type
_entity_poly.pdbx_seq_one_letter_code
_entity_poly.pdbx_strand_id
1 'polypeptide(L)'
;MMNLGKTFLLLLLLGCGFEQVYSDDSDDGAMTYVPLPDTTSPGGKCMDGTQAGYYIRDGSDPTLFVIHLKGGGACISKDDCDGRVNTTLGSSRDWEDTKNGAALQRQLNPDCSENPVFCDATAVHVPYCTSDTHQGTVDEPTELSYGYYFDGHLNFRAIIEMLIVESGLGEADNVLLTGGSAGSVGALFNVDWLSDRLQNAAVKASVYAGWYFPSALDDDLPEPHNPSDYPHFAAGENGNQLYDIVESGEEFPDVWGMIDSLSPDCLEAFGDDKWACSSAHFAYKYIKRNLAPHDPADEDEVDTVKRYYQMWGNATRRSLQVVVDDDVLFPKPHPDGVFSASCRTHGTPSNVVIDGFSHEQLVRDWFFQEQQFEDHYKLIEECTPLEGEEDYVIPCNTNPVCAYEPQPSKKDTFKTCAEALFQGGCLKSFVSSSTCLRCARDIQDELARAKCTLDTVSRVCKYVEANGIPSNNNDRATRLTEDLDGGYFDDEMDTQLIDRTENSPPILNHASSLLGGFNLSAMQLRGHGRVIEDKEDYGVVMVM
;
A
#
# COMPACT_ATOMS: atom_id res chain seq x y z
N MET A 1 12.20 76.60 -43.48
CA MET A 1 10.86 76.28 -44.02
C MET A 1 10.94 74.93 -44.70
N MET A 2 10.02 73.99 -44.40
CA MET A 2 9.46 72.94 -45.28
C MET A 2 10.42 71.95 -46.00
N ASN A 3 10.18 70.63 -46.07
CA ASN A 3 9.08 69.82 -45.49
C ASN A 3 9.43 68.31 -45.35
N LEU A 4 8.47 67.54 -44.83
CA LEU A 4 8.33 66.07 -44.72
C LEU A 4 8.87 65.25 -45.94
N GLY A 5 9.19 63.94 -45.83
CA GLY A 5 9.17 63.01 -44.68
C GLY A 5 8.63 61.59 -45.04
N LYS A 6 8.93 60.57 -44.21
CA LYS A 6 8.44 59.16 -44.22
C LYS A 6 9.01 58.23 -45.34
N THR A 7 9.68 57.10 -44.99
CA THR A 7 9.14 55.72 -44.81
C THR A 7 9.14 54.93 -46.15
N PHE A 8 9.65 53.70 -46.33
CA PHE A 8 10.21 52.59 -45.48
C PHE A 8 11.10 51.68 -46.41
N LEU A 9 11.71 50.51 -46.08
CA LEU A 9 11.94 49.64 -44.89
C LEU A 9 13.09 48.65 -45.24
N LEU A 10 14.03 48.34 -44.32
CA LEU A 10 14.62 46.99 -44.12
C LEU A 10 15.53 46.94 -42.88
N LEU A 11 15.42 45.88 -42.06
CA LEU A 11 16.38 45.49 -41.01
C LEU A 11 17.01 44.14 -41.42
N LEU A 12 18.33 43.97 -41.39
CA LEU A 12 19.22 43.71 -40.22
C LEU A 12 19.07 42.31 -39.61
N LEU A 13 20.03 41.43 -39.96
CA LEU A 13 20.53 40.34 -39.14
C LEU A 13 22.06 40.33 -39.28
N LEU A 14 22.77 40.29 -38.15
CA LEU A 14 24.22 40.10 -38.01
C LEU A 14 24.42 39.19 -36.80
N GLY A 15 25.40 38.29 -36.84
CA GLY A 15 25.55 37.21 -35.85
C GLY A 15 26.97 37.04 -35.29
N CYS A 16 27.17 35.89 -34.65
CA CYS A 16 28.34 35.45 -33.87
C CYS A 16 28.56 36.16 -32.53
N GLY A 17 28.66 35.37 -31.45
CA GLY A 17 29.38 35.80 -30.24
C GLY A 17 28.67 35.67 -28.89
N PHE A 18 28.04 34.53 -28.58
CA PHE A 18 27.79 34.11 -27.19
C PHE A 18 28.05 32.61 -27.06
N GLU A 19 28.74 32.22 -25.99
CA GLU A 19 28.82 30.82 -25.59
C GLU A 19 27.45 30.37 -25.07
N GLN A 20 26.89 29.32 -25.67
CA GLN A 20 25.88 28.54 -24.98
C GLN A 20 26.58 27.79 -23.85
N VAL A 21 26.48 28.35 -22.64
CA VAL A 21 26.33 27.50 -21.46
C VAL A 21 25.09 26.64 -21.74
N TYR A 22 25.31 25.40 -22.14
CA TYR A 22 24.36 24.36 -21.79
C TYR A 22 24.32 24.37 -20.27
N SER A 23 23.15 24.66 -19.69
CA SER A 23 22.85 24.15 -18.36
C SER A 23 22.99 22.64 -18.40
N ASP A 24 23.51 22.04 -17.33
CA ASP A 24 23.41 20.59 -17.16
C ASP A 24 21.95 20.14 -17.27
N ASP A 25 21.74 18.86 -17.58
CA ASP A 25 20.48 18.19 -17.24
C ASP A 25 20.37 18.21 -15.72
N SER A 26 19.66 19.20 -15.17
CA SER A 26 19.63 19.47 -13.74
C SER A 26 18.82 18.40 -13.00
N ASP A 27 19.39 17.91 -11.91
CA ASP A 27 18.87 16.83 -11.06
C ASP A 27 17.71 17.32 -10.17
N ASP A 28 16.85 18.18 -10.71
CA ASP A 28 15.91 19.03 -9.95
C ASP A 28 14.91 18.20 -9.14
N GLY A 29 14.59 16.98 -9.61
CA GLY A 29 13.71 16.03 -8.93
C GLY A 29 14.36 15.20 -7.84
N ALA A 30 15.69 15.29 -7.64
CA ALA A 30 16.38 14.47 -6.66
C ALA A 30 16.06 14.87 -5.22
N MET A 31 15.72 13.86 -4.43
CA MET A 31 15.57 13.91 -2.99
C MET A 31 16.76 13.15 -2.38
N THR A 32 17.45 13.74 -1.40
CA THR A 32 18.64 13.16 -0.75
C THR A 32 18.22 12.32 0.46
N TYR A 33 18.84 11.16 0.66
CA TYR A 33 18.59 10.32 1.83
C TYR A 33 19.19 10.92 3.11
N VAL A 34 18.40 10.92 4.19
CA VAL A 34 18.77 11.31 5.54
C VAL A 34 18.39 10.17 6.49
N PRO A 35 19.36 9.39 7.00
CA PRO A 35 19.09 8.41 8.06
C PRO A 35 18.78 9.11 9.38
N LEU A 36 17.89 8.53 10.18
CA LEU A 36 17.73 8.90 11.58
C LEU A 36 19.01 8.54 12.36
N PRO A 37 19.43 9.29 13.39
CA PRO A 37 20.58 8.94 14.21
C PRO A 37 20.46 7.54 14.86
N ASP A 38 21.54 6.76 14.92
CA ASP A 38 21.59 5.43 15.57
C ASP A 38 21.07 5.42 17.02
N THR A 39 21.12 6.60 17.68
CA THR A 39 20.68 6.85 19.05
C THR A 39 19.22 7.30 19.18
N THR A 40 18.45 7.35 18.09
CA THR A 40 17.01 7.60 18.15
C THR A 40 16.32 6.50 18.96
N SER A 41 15.47 6.93 19.89
CA SER A 41 14.57 6.12 20.71
C SER A 41 13.59 7.07 21.42
N PRO A 42 12.28 6.77 21.51
CA PRO A 42 11.61 5.64 20.88
C PRO A 42 11.64 5.74 19.35
N GLY A 43 11.46 4.61 18.66
CA GLY A 43 11.52 4.56 17.21
C GLY A 43 12.93 4.49 16.61
N GLY A 44 12.98 4.52 15.27
CA GLY A 44 14.21 4.60 14.49
C GLY A 44 14.54 3.33 13.70
N LYS A 45 13.72 2.27 13.76
CA LYS A 45 14.04 0.95 13.18
C LYS A 45 13.09 0.51 12.07
N CYS A 46 13.65 -0.17 11.08
CA CYS A 46 12.93 -1.07 10.19
C CYS A 46 12.70 -2.43 10.88
N MET A 47 11.85 -3.31 10.32
CA MET A 47 11.52 -4.63 10.91
C MET A 47 12.76 -5.46 11.31
N ASP A 48 13.82 -5.39 10.49
CA ASP A 48 15.08 -6.12 10.67
C ASP A 48 16.08 -5.45 11.64
N GLY A 49 15.67 -4.36 12.32
CA GLY A 49 16.50 -3.56 13.22
C GLY A 49 17.45 -2.58 12.53
N THR A 50 17.39 -2.43 11.19
CA THR A 50 18.20 -1.41 10.49
C THR A 50 17.63 -0.01 10.67
N GLN A 51 18.48 0.99 10.53
CA GLN A 51 18.14 2.37 10.86
C GLN A 51 17.20 2.95 9.79
N ALA A 52 16.03 3.43 10.22
CA ALA A 52 15.08 4.12 9.36
C ALA A 52 15.55 5.56 9.03
N GLY A 53 14.84 6.23 8.13
CA GLY A 53 15.22 7.54 7.60
C GLY A 53 14.17 8.08 6.64
N TYR A 54 14.50 9.20 5.99
CA TYR A 54 13.63 9.87 5.01
C TYR A 54 14.45 10.39 3.83
N TYR A 55 13.77 10.74 2.75
CA TYR A 55 14.34 11.51 1.64
C TYR A 55 13.79 12.93 1.67
N ILE A 56 14.63 13.93 1.39
CA ILE A 56 14.21 15.35 1.35
C ILE A 56 14.77 16.07 0.12
N ARG A 57 13.95 16.97 -0.44
CA ARG A 57 14.32 18.02 -1.39
C ARG A 57 13.81 19.35 -0.83
N ASP A 58 14.71 20.32 -0.65
CA ASP A 58 14.35 21.66 -0.19
C ASP A 58 13.38 22.35 -1.16
N GLY A 59 12.49 23.18 -0.62
CA GLY A 59 11.57 24.03 -1.37
C GLY A 59 12.17 25.38 -1.77
N SER A 60 11.51 26.05 -2.72
CA SER A 60 11.70 27.49 -2.94
C SER A 60 10.74 28.33 -2.09
N ASP A 61 9.64 27.75 -1.59
CA ASP A 61 8.89 28.24 -0.44
C ASP A 61 9.29 27.43 0.82
N PRO A 62 9.99 28.04 1.80
CA PRO A 62 10.40 27.35 3.03
C PRO A 62 9.27 27.18 4.05
N THR A 63 8.06 27.73 3.81
CA THR A 63 6.91 27.64 4.73
C THR A 63 5.87 26.60 4.29
N LEU A 64 6.05 26.01 3.11
CA LEU A 64 5.18 24.96 2.54
C LEU A 64 5.91 23.61 2.52
N PHE A 65 5.31 22.61 3.16
CA PHE A 65 5.83 21.23 3.21
C PHE A 65 4.85 20.21 2.63
N VAL A 66 5.39 19.23 1.90
CA VAL A 66 4.68 17.98 1.54
C VAL A 66 5.43 16.81 2.15
N ILE A 67 4.76 16.05 3.02
CA ILE A 67 5.31 14.86 3.68
C ILE A 67 4.55 13.63 3.17
N HIS A 68 5.21 12.84 2.33
CA HIS A 68 4.64 11.66 1.69
C HIS A 68 5.08 10.36 2.37
N LEU A 69 4.14 9.59 2.89
CA LEU A 69 4.36 8.25 3.43
C LEU A 69 4.20 7.19 2.34
N LYS A 70 5.23 6.35 2.16
CA LYS A 70 5.25 5.28 1.16
C LYS A 70 4.29 4.12 1.53
N GLY A 71 3.62 3.54 0.53
CA GLY A 71 2.81 2.32 0.67
C GLY A 71 3.55 1.00 0.44
N GLY A 72 2.80 -0.11 0.51
CA GLY A 72 3.26 -1.46 0.16
C GLY A 72 2.61 -2.62 0.95
N GLY A 73 1.29 -2.59 1.17
CA GLY A 73 0.59 -3.58 2.00
C GLY A 73 1.08 -3.59 3.46
N ALA A 74 0.89 -4.70 4.16
CA ALA A 74 1.31 -4.90 5.56
C ALA A 74 1.80 -6.35 5.79
N CYS A 75 2.05 -6.74 7.04
CA CYS A 75 2.08 -8.15 7.45
C CYS A 75 1.45 -8.34 8.82
N ILE A 76 0.62 -9.39 8.96
CA ILE A 76 -0.08 -9.72 10.20
C ILE A 76 0.25 -11.12 10.71
N SER A 77 0.60 -12.06 9.83
CA SER A 77 1.15 -13.37 10.23
C SER A 77 2.67 -13.35 10.29
N LYS A 78 3.25 -14.36 10.96
CA LYS A 78 4.70 -14.53 10.98
C LYS A 78 5.26 -14.73 9.57
N ASP A 79 4.66 -15.60 8.76
CA ASP A 79 5.25 -16.00 7.47
C ASP A 79 5.19 -14.87 6.43
N ASP A 80 4.18 -13.99 6.49
CA ASP A 80 4.16 -12.72 5.75
C ASP A 80 5.34 -11.82 6.13
N CYS A 81 5.60 -11.68 7.43
CA CYS A 81 6.66 -10.83 7.95
C CYS A 81 8.05 -11.39 7.64
N ASP A 82 8.26 -12.71 7.76
CA ASP A 82 9.50 -13.39 7.35
C ASP A 82 9.74 -13.25 5.84
N GLY A 83 8.68 -13.23 5.02
CA GLY A 83 8.73 -12.94 3.59
C GLY A 83 9.14 -11.51 3.25
N ARG A 84 8.87 -10.53 4.14
CA ARG A 84 9.06 -9.10 3.91
C ARG A 84 10.30 -8.50 4.59
N VAL A 85 10.75 -9.05 5.72
CA VAL A 85 11.82 -8.47 6.55
C VAL A 85 13.14 -8.24 5.81
N ASN A 86 13.49 -9.10 4.84
CA ASN A 86 14.70 -8.97 4.02
C ASN A 86 14.48 -8.22 2.68
N THR A 87 13.43 -7.39 2.59
CA THR A 87 13.11 -6.56 1.41
C THR A 87 13.17 -5.07 1.75
N THR A 88 13.04 -4.20 0.75
CA THR A 88 12.88 -2.74 0.97
C THR A 88 11.57 -2.35 1.67
N LEU A 89 10.70 -3.31 2.01
CA LEU A 89 9.52 -3.18 2.87
C LEU A 89 9.75 -3.63 4.32
N GLY A 90 10.94 -4.15 4.65
CA GLY A 90 11.33 -4.60 5.99
C GLY A 90 12.72 -4.16 6.45
N SER A 91 13.52 -3.55 5.56
CA SER A 91 14.91 -3.16 5.79
C SER A 91 15.30 -1.90 5.00
N SER A 92 16.23 -1.10 5.52
CA SER A 92 16.83 0.06 4.83
C SER A 92 18.16 -0.24 4.14
N ARG A 93 18.67 -1.48 4.20
CA ARG A 93 20.00 -1.87 3.66
C ARG A 93 20.22 -1.53 2.19
N ASP A 94 19.17 -1.68 1.38
CA ASP A 94 19.19 -1.49 -0.07
C ASP A 94 18.50 -0.17 -0.49
N TRP A 95 18.43 0.81 0.41
CA TRP A 95 17.99 2.17 0.08
C TRP A 95 19.12 2.96 -0.61
N GLU A 96 18.77 3.70 -1.65
CA GLU A 96 19.70 4.47 -2.48
C GLU A 96 20.01 5.83 -1.85
N ASP A 97 21.19 6.42 -2.09
CA ASP A 97 21.56 7.74 -1.53
C ASP A 97 20.63 8.88 -2.01
N THR A 98 20.00 8.72 -3.18
CA THR A 98 19.02 9.66 -3.76
C THR A 98 17.84 8.94 -4.40
N LYS A 99 16.71 9.63 -4.53
CA LYS A 99 15.54 9.19 -5.33
C LYS A 99 14.90 10.36 -6.06
N ASN A 100 14.36 10.12 -7.26
CA ASN A 100 13.60 11.12 -8.00
C ASN A 100 12.15 11.21 -7.46
N GLY A 101 11.79 12.33 -6.83
CA GLY A 101 10.46 12.56 -6.26
C GLY A 101 9.32 12.44 -7.28
N ALA A 102 9.55 12.87 -8.53
CA ALA A 102 8.57 12.77 -9.60
C ALA A 102 8.24 11.32 -10.02
N ALA A 103 9.12 10.36 -9.71
CA ALA A 103 8.90 8.93 -9.91
C ALA A 103 8.31 8.23 -8.66
N LEU A 104 8.15 8.96 -7.54
CA LEU A 104 7.59 8.44 -6.28
C LEU A 104 6.13 8.85 -6.10
N GLN A 105 5.82 10.14 -6.27
CA GLN A 105 4.44 10.67 -6.19
C GLN A 105 4.36 12.07 -6.83
N ARG A 106 3.25 12.40 -7.50
CA ARG A 106 3.11 13.65 -8.30
C ARG A 106 3.30 14.92 -7.45
N GLN A 107 2.81 14.91 -6.21
CA GLN A 107 2.91 15.99 -5.22
C GLN A 107 4.36 16.27 -4.75
N LEU A 108 5.32 15.39 -5.05
CA LEU A 108 6.75 15.59 -4.75
C LEU A 108 7.54 16.19 -5.93
N ASN A 109 6.96 16.17 -7.13
CA ASN A 109 7.60 16.63 -8.38
C ASN A 109 7.89 18.14 -8.32
N PRO A 110 9.12 18.61 -8.60
CA PRO A 110 9.45 20.04 -8.66
C PRO A 110 8.97 20.76 -9.94
N ASP A 111 8.52 20.03 -10.97
CA ASP A 111 8.05 20.66 -12.20
C ASP A 111 6.66 21.26 -11.99
N CYS A 112 6.55 22.59 -11.91
CA CYS A 112 5.28 23.30 -11.73
C CYS A 112 4.27 23.12 -12.88
N SER A 113 4.62 22.49 -14.01
CA SER A 113 3.66 22.07 -15.03
C SER A 113 2.97 20.73 -14.68
N GLU A 114 3.63 19.88 -13.90
CA GLU A 114 3.12 18.60 -13.40
C GLU A 114 2.73 18.63 -11.91
N ASN A 115 3.19 19.62 -11.15
CA ASN A 115 2.81 19.86 -9.77
C ASN A 115 2.54 21.36 -9.54
N PRO A 116 1.49 21.94 -10.17
CA PRO A 116 1.17 23.37 -10.09
C PRO A 116 0.68 23.84 -8.71
N VAL A 117 0.83 22.99 -7.68
CA VAL A 117 0.26 23.17 -6.33
C VAL A 117 1.34 23.12 -5.25
N PHE A 118 2.36 22.26 -5.42
CA PHE A 118 3.41 22.02 -4.42
C PHE A 118 4.83 21.89 -5.02
N CYS A 119 5.06 22.35 -6.26
CA CYS A 119 6.38 22.27 -6.89
C CYS A 119 7.48 23.02 -6.12
N ASP A 120 7.11 24.13 -5.51
CA ASP A 120 7.93 25.01 -4.67
C ASP A 120 8.03 24.54 -3.21
N ALA A 121 7.26 23.55 -2.79
CA ALA A 121 7.29 23.00 -1.43
C ALA A 121 8.61 22.28 -1.11
N THR A 122 8.97 22.29 0.17
CA THR A 122 9.93 21.33 0.73
C THR A 122 9.28 19.94 0.73
N ALA A 123 9.80 19.06 -0.12
CA ALA A 123 9.26 17.75 -0.36
C ALA A 123 10.01 16.71 0.49
N VAL A 124 9.26 15.92 1.26
CA VAL A 124 9.76 14.83 2.09
C VAL A 124 9.08 13.53 1.67
N HIS A 125 9.85 12.48 1.47
CA HIS A 125 9.36 11.12 1.26
C HIS A 125 9.86 10.23 2.39
N VAL A 126 8.92 9.70 3.19
CA VAL A 126 9.17 8.70 4.23
C VAL A 126 9.00 7.32 3.58
N PRO A 127 10.09 6.56 3.37
CA PRO A 127 9.98 5.18 2.92
C PRO A 127 9.34 4.32 4.01
N TYR A 128 8.92 3.13 3.62
CA TYR A 128 8.15 2.22 4.46
C TYR A 128 8.87 0.89 4.54
N CYS A 129 9.46 0.60 5.70
CA CYS A 129 10.21 -0.61 6.03
C CYS A 129 9.74 -1.31 7.31
N THR A 130 8.53 -0.98 7.77
CA THR A 130 7.94 -1.47 9.04
C THR A 130 6.79 -2.43 8.83
N SER A 131 6.11 -2.43 7.67
CA SER A 131 4.99 -3.33 7.33
C SER A 131 3.76 -3.27 8.25
N ASP A 132 3.60 -2.16 8.98
CA ASP A 132 2.61 -1.90 10.03
C ASP A 132 1.69 -0.70 9.71
N THR A 133 1.52 -0.37 8.43
CA THR A 133 0.75 0.80 7.93
C THR A 133 1.17 2.16 8.50
N HIS A 134 2.40 2.29 9.04
CA HIS A 134 2.89 3.47 9.78
C HIS A 134 2.12 3.75 11.10
N GLN A 135 1.48 2.73 11.67
CA GLN A 135 0.72 2.81 12.94
C GLN A 135 1.45 2.15 14.12
N GLY A 136 2.43 1.29 13.86
CA GLY A 136 3.08 0.47 14.90
C GLY A 136 3.93 1.26 15.90
N THR A 137 3.99 0.74 17.14
CA THR A 137 4.77 1.30 18.24
C THR A 137 5.60 0.26 19.01
N VAL A 138 5.99 -0.84 18.38
CA VAL A 138 6.87 -1.86 18.97
C VAL A 138 8.33 -1.52 18.66
N ASP A 139 8.94 -0.72 19.53
CA ASP A 139 10.37 -0.34 19.50
C ASP A 139 11.29 -1.32 20.25
N GLU A 140 10.73 -2.33 20.93
CA GLU A 140 11.44 -3.45 21.56
C GLU A 140 10.75 -4.78 21.17
N PRO A 141 11.35 -5.61 20.29
CA PRO A 141 10.70 -6.81 19.75
C PRO A 141 10.31 -7.88 20.77
N THR A 142 9.19 -8.56 20.52
CA THR A 142 8.59 -9.57 21.40
C THR A 142 8.23 -10.86 20.63
N GLU A 143 7.84 -11.91 21.35
CA GLU A 143 7.29 -13.13 20.74
C GLU A 143 5.98 -12.84 19.96
N LEU A 144 5.17 -11.86 20.41
CA LEU A 144 3.95 -11.43 19.72
C LEU A 144 4.28 -10.70 18.40
N SER A 145 5.35 -9.89 18.38
CA SER A 145 5.86 -9.25 17.17
C SER A 145 6.82 -10.14 16.36
N TYR A 146 6.84 -11.45 16.63
CA TYR A 146 7.66 -12.48 15.96
C TYR A 146 9.19 -12.23 16.01
N GLY A 147 9.66 -11.37 16.92
CA GLY A 147 11.04 -10.90 16.99
C GLY A 147 11.39 -9.73 16.06
N TYR A 148 10.38 -9.06 15.49
CA TYR A 148 10.53 -7.87 14.64
C TYR A 148 10.10 -6.57 15.34
N TYR A 149 10.62 -5.45 14.81
CA TYR A 149 10.17 -4.10 15.14
C TYR A 149 8.97 -3.73 14.27
N PHE A 150 7.93 -3.14 14.87
CA PHE A 150 6.80 -2.54 14.14
C PHE A 150 6.72 -1.08 14.60
N ASP A 151 7.56 -0.27 13.98
CA ASP A 151 8.06 0.98 14.53
C ASP A 151 7.52 2.23 13.80
N GLY A 152 6.47 2.05 12.99
CA GLY A 152 6.04 2.99 11.95
C GLY A 152 5.59 4.36 12.46
N HIS A 153 4.75 4.40 13.50
CA HIS A 153 4.33 5.66 14.13
C HIS A 153 5.50 6.34 14.84
N LEU A 154 6.39 5.55 15.46
CA LEU A 154 7.56 6.07 16.19
C LEU A 154 8.64 6.60 15.24
N ASN A 155 8.86 5.94 14.09
CA ASN A 155 9.67 6.42 12.98
C ASN A 155 9.13 7.73 12.42
N PHE A 156 7.82 7.81 12.13
CA PHE A 156 7.20 9.05 11.66
C PHE A 156 7.47 10.19 12.64
N ARG A 157 7.22 9.98 13.94
CA ARG A 157 7.49 10.97 15.00
C ARG A 157 8.95 11.41 15.04
N ALA A 158 9.90 10.47 14.97
CA ALA A 158 11.33 10.77 14.95
C ALA A 158 11.76 11.57 13.70
N ILE A 159 11.18 11.28 12.54
CA ILE A 159 11.40 12.04 11.30
C ILE A 159 10.86 13.47 11.44
N ILE A 160 9.66 13.66 12.00
CA ILE A 160 9.11 15.00 12.25
C ILE A 160 9.99 15.81 13.20
N GLU A 161 10.53 15.24 14.28
CA GLU A 161 11.49 15.94 15.16
C GLU A 161 12.77 16.34 14.41
N MET A 162 13.33 15.46 13.57
CA MET A 162 14.50 15.77 12.75
C MET A 162 14.23 16.91 11.75
N LEU A 163 13.08 16.90 11.08
CA LEU A 163 12.68 17.96 10.14
C LEU A 163 12.45 19.31 10.84
N ILE A 164 11.99 19.30 12.09
CA ILE A 164 11.83 20.52 12.91
C ILE A 164 13.19 21.10 13.28
N VAL A 165 14.18 20.26 13.61
CA VAL A 165 15.52 20.70 14.05
C VAL A 165 16.43 21.10 12.88
N GLU A 166 16.48 20.30 11.81
CA GLU A 166 17.45 20.44 10.73
C GLU A 166 16.88 21.10 9.45
N SER A 167 15.56 21.00 9.24
CA SER A 167 14.90 21.43 7.97
C SER A 167 13.89 22.57 8.13
N GLY A 168 13.65 23.07 9.35
CA GLY A 168 12.80 24.24 9.60
C GLY A 168 11.28 23.98 9.66
N LEU A 169 10.81 22.72 9.66
CA LEU A 169 9.39 22.36 9.69
C LEU A 169 8.61 22.98 10.88
N GLY A 170 9.28 23.35 11.97
CA GLY A 170 8.66 24.03 13.12
C GLY A 170 8.18 25.46 12.86
N GLU A 171 8.66 26.09 11.78
CA GLU A 171 8.30 27.45 11.34
C GLU A 171 7.45 27.44 10.04
N ALA A 172 6.91 26.28 9.65
CA ALA A 172 6.06 26.14 8.45
C ALA A 172 4.66 26.75 8.66
N ASP A 173 4.14 27.43 7.63
CA ASP A 173 2.77 27.93 7.60
C ASP A 173 1.78 26.83 7.18
N ASN A 174 2.16 25.96 6.24
CA ASN A 174 1.28 24.95 5.62
C ASN A 174 1.99 23.60 5.49
N VAL A 175 1.34 22.51 5.90
CA VAL A 175 1.88 21.15 5.82
C VAL A 175 0.83 20.18 5.27
N LEU A 176 1.11 19.58 4.12
CA LEU A 176 0.36 18.46 3.59
C LEU A 176 0.99 17.14 4.03
N LEU A 177 0.28 16.35 4.83
CA LEU A 177 0.58 14.94 5.04
C LEU A 177 -0.14 14.11 3.96
N THR A 178 0.57 13.24 3.26
CA THR A 178 0.02 12.48 2.14
C THR A 178 0.64 11.09 2.06
N GLY A 179 0.09 10.20 1.26
CA GLY A 179 0.61 8.86 1.05
C GLY A 179 -0.10 8.12 -0.07
N GLY A 180 0.22 6.84 -0.22
CA GLY A 180 -0.50 5.88 -1.05
C GLY A 180 -0.66 4.53 -0.33
N SER A 181 -1.78 3.82 -0.49
CA SER A 181 -2.03 2.51 0.15
C SER A 181 -1.84 2.58 1.69
N ALA A 182 -1.04 1.68 2.27
CA ALA A 182 -0.59 1.68 3.65
C ALA A 182 0.01 3.03 4.12
N GLY A 183 0.59 3.84 3.23
CA GLY A 183 1.04 5.19 3.56
C GLY A 183 -0.09 6.19 3.78
N SER A 184 -1.24 5.98 3.13
CA SER A 184 -2.46 6.77 3.31
C SER A 184 -3.20 6.42 4.59
N VAL A 185 -3.18 5.14 4.99
CA VAL A 185 -3.56 4.69 6.34
C VAL A 185 -2.67 5.39 7.38
N GLY A 186 -1.35 5.35 7.17
CA GLY A 186 -0.39 6.11 7.97
C GLY A 186 -0.73 7.59 8.08
N ALA A 187 -1.02 8.25 6.96
CA ALA A 187 -1.37 9.67 6.94
C ALA A 187 -2.69 9.96 7.68
N LEU A 188 -3.70 9.10 7.54
CA LEU A 188 -4.98 9.19 8.24
C LEU A 188 -4.80 9.13 9.77
N PHE A 189 -4.02 8.17 10.27
CA PHE A 189 -3.84 7.96 11.71
C PHE A 189 -2.79 8.89 12.35
N ASN A 190 -1.83 9.42 11.58
CA ASN A 190 -0.78 10.31 12.12
C ASN A 190 -1.11 11.82 12.07
N VAL A 191 -2.15 12.26 11.32
CA VAL A 191 -2.42 13.70 11.09
C VAL A 191 -2.74 14.49 12.35
N ASP A 192 -3.49 13.90 13.29
CA ASP A 192 -3.87 14.56 14.55
C ASP A 192 -2.62 14.79 15.43
N TRP A 193 -1.76 13.78 15.56
CA TRP A 193 -0.48 13.91 16.27
C TRP A 193 0.43 14.96 15.61
N LEU A 194 0.54 14.94 14.27
CA LEU A 194 1.36 15.90 13.53
C LEU A 194 0.92 17.34 13.80
N SER A 195 -0.38 17.62 13.82
CA SER A 195 -0.90 18.96 14.07
C SER A 195 -0.85 19.37 15.55
N ASP A 196 -1.05 18.44 16.48
CA ASP A 196 -0.83 18.71 17.91
C ASP A 196 0.66 18.98 18.20
N ARG A 197 1.57 18.48 17.36
CA ARG A 197 3.02 18.76 17.40
C ARG A 197 3.42 20.05 16.68
N LEU A 198 2.70 20.46 15.63
CA LEU A 198 2.94 21.64 14.78
C LEU A 198 1.82 22.69 14.95
N GLN A 199 1.61 23.16 16.19
CA GLN A 199 0.46 24.00 16.58
C GLN A 199 0.40 25.38 15.90
N ASN A 200 1.47 25.81 15.23
CA ASN A 200 1.51 27.07 14.46
C ASN A 200 1.13 26.89 12.98
N ALA A 201 1.12 25.65 12.47
CA ALA A 201 1.00 25.34 11.05
C ALA A 201 -0.41 24.84 10.68
N ALA A 202 -0.86 25.18 9.47
CA ALA A 202 -2.03 24.58 8.84
C ALA A 202 -1.69 23.15 8.35
N VAL A 203 -1.79 22.18 9.25
CA VAL A 203 -1.63 20.75 8.94
C VAL A 203 -2.94 20.17 8.40
N LYS A 204 -2.88 19.56 7.21
CA LYS A 204 -3.98 18.83 6.55
C LYS A 204 -3.46 17.52 5.98
N ALA A 205 -4.34 16.54 5.75
CA ALA A 205 -3.96 15.32 5.03
C ALA A 205 -4.81 15.03 3.79
N SER A 206 -4.17 14.50 2.75
CA SER A 206 -4.80 14.01 1.52
C SER A 206 -4.33 12.57 1.25
N VAL A 207 -5.27 11.64 1.22
CA VAL A 207 -5.02 10.20 1.44
C VAL A 207 -5.46 9.40 0.22
N TYR A 208 -4.50 8.85 -0.52
CA TYR A 208 -4.73 8.18 -1.81
C TYR A 208 -4.78 6.66 -1.64
N ALA A 209 -5.86 6.00 -2.05
CA ALA A 209 -6.09 4.57 -1.80
C ALA A 209 -5.93 4.24 -0.30
N GLY A 210 -6.65 4.94 0.57
CA GLY A 210 -6.38 4.99 2.01
C GLY A 210 -7.55 4.67 2.93
N TRP A 211 -8.77 4.61 2.41
CA TRP A 211 -9.98 4.32 3.18
C TRP A 211 -10.16 2.81 3.44
N TYR A 212 -9.15 2.19 4.06
CA TYR A 212 -9.17 0.77 4.39
C TYR A 212 -10.24 0.45 5.44
N PHE A 213 -10.82 -0.74 5.31
CA PHE A 213 -11.81 -1.29 6.26
C PHE A 213 -13.06 -0.39 6.42
N PRO A 214 -13.94 -0.27 5.40
CA PRO A 214 -15.25 0.37 5.57
C PRO A 214 -16.13 -0.42 6.56
N SER A 215 -17.27 0.12 6.99
CA SER A 215 -18.29 -0.66 7.69
C SER A 215 -18.99 -1.63 6.75
N ALA A 216 -19.46 -2.76 7.28
CA ALA A 216 -20.36 -3.68 6.58
C ALA A 216 -21.71 -3.05 6.17
N LEU A 217 -22.44 -3.75 5.30
CA LEU A 217 -23.85 -3.44 4.97
C LEU A 217 -24.80 -4.11 5.97
N ASP A 218 -26.03 -3.58 6.10
CA ASP A 218 -27.04 -4.05 7.08
C ASP A 218 -27.48 -5.51 6.88
N ASP A 219 -27.26 -6.05 5.67
CA ASP A 219 -27.54 -7.42 5.24
C ASP A 219 -26.30 -8.32 5.17
N ASP A 220 -25.13 -7.80 5.57
CA ASP A 220 -23.83 -8.48 5.57
C ASP A 220 -23.38 -8.84 7.00
N LEU A 221 -22.73 -7.92 7.73
CA LEU A 221 -22.22 -8.15 9.08
C LEU A 221 -22.64 -6.99 10.02
N PRO A 222 -22.81 -7.23 11.33
CA PRO A 222 -23.22 -6.19 12.27
C PRO A 222 -22.07 -5.19 12.54
N GLU A 223 -22.38 -3.90 12.72
CA GLU A 223 -21.41 -2.94 13.26
C GLU A 223 -20.86 -3.45 14.63
N PRO A 224 -19.54 -3.31 14.90
CA PRO A 224 -18.56 -2.52 14.16
C PRO A 224 -17.69 -3.34 13.19
N HIS A 225 -18.21 -4.42 12.58
CA HIS A 225 -17.43 -5.22 11.64
C HIS A 225 -17.33 -4.60 10.24
N ASN A 226 -16.28 -4.99 9.52
CA ASN A 226 -16.09 -4.66 8.10
C ASN A 226 -16.89 -5.64 7.22
N PRO A 227 -17.09 -5.36 5.91
CA PRO A 227 -17.81 -6.27 5.03
C PRO A 227 -17.17 -7.66 4.93
N SER A 228 -17.92 -8.64 4.45
CA SER A 228 -17.40 -9.99 4.24
C SER A 228 -16.22 -10.02 3.26
N ASP A 229 -15.24 -10.87 3.54
CA ASP A 229 -14.10 -11.11 2.64
C ASP A 229 -14.53 -11.89 1.40
N TYR A 230 -13.70 -11.86 0.34
CA TYR A 230 -14.04 -12.55 -0.91
C TYR A 230 -14.26 -14.07 -0.72
N PRO A 231 -13.42 -14.81 0.04
CA PRO A 231 -13.68 -16.21 0.38
C PRO A 231 -15.06 -16.51 0.99
N HIS A 232 -15.49 -15.78 2.01
CA HIS A 232 -16.82 -15.97 2.62
C HIS A 232 -17.93 -15.60 1.64
N PHE A 233 -17.81 -14.43 1.00
CA PHE A 233 -18.78 -13.97 0.01
C PHE A 233 -18.96 -14.96 -1.15
N ALA A 234 -17.88 -15.55 -1.66
CA ALA A 234 -17.90 -16.55 -2.73
C ALA A 234 -18.47 -17.90 -2.28
N ALA A 235 -18.39 -18.23 -0.98
CA ALA A 235 -19.10 -19.38 -0.40
C ALA A 235 -20.61 -19.13 -0.23
N GLY A 236 -21.06 -17.87 -0.26
CA GLY A 236 -22.41 -17.47 0.12
C GLY A 236 -22.61 -17.40 1.63
N GLU A 237 -21.54 -17.13 2.36
CA GLU A 237 -21.46 -17.01 3.82
C GLU A 237 -21.06 -15.56 4.18
N ASN A 238 -21.43 -15.11 5.39
CA ASN A 238 -21.08 -13.77 5.87
C ASN A 238 -19.98 -13.93 6.93
N GLY A 239 -18.82 -13.31 6.72
CA GLY A 239 -17.65 -13.47 7.58
C GLY A 239 -16.37 -12.82 7.02
N ASN A 240 -15.40 -12.60 7.90
CA ASN A 240 -14.03 -12.22 7.56
C ASN A 240 -13.13 -12.55 8.75
N GLN A 241 -11.81 -12.62 8.51
CA GLN A 241 -10.80 -12.98 9.52
C GLN A 241 -10.97 -12.27 10.88
N LEU A 242 -11.38 -10.99 10.88
CA LEU A 242 -11.57 -10.20 12.09
C LEU A 242 -12.85 -10.58 12.85
N TYR A 243 -13.96 -10.74 12.13
CA TYR A 243 -15.22 -11.28 12.67
C TYR A 243 -15.05 -12.69 13.21
N ASP A 244 -14.30 -13.55 12.50
CA ASP A 244 -14.05 -14.95 12.90
C ASP A 244 -13.27 -15.04 14.22
N ILE A 245 -12.26 -14.18 14.41
CA ILE A 245 -11.51 -14.05 15.67
C ILE A 245 -12.45 -13.61 16.79
N VAL A 246 -13.25 -12.55 16.59
CA VAL A 246 -14.17 -12.00 17.59
C VAL A 246 -15.25 -13.01 18.01
N GLU A 247 -15.92 -13.66 17.05
CA GLU A 247 -16.95 -14.68 17.33
C GLU A 247 -16.37 -15.97 17.95
N SER A 248 -15.10 -16.29 17.70
CA SER A 248 -14.43 -17.40 18.42
C SER A 248 -14.17 -17.10 19.90
N GLY A 249 -14.21 -15.82 20.29
CA GLY A 249 -13.86 -15.34 21.63
C GLY A 249 -12.34 -15.24 21.87
N GLU A 250 -11.54 -15.21 20.80
CA GLU A 250 -10.11 -14.92 20.86
C GLU A 250 -9.86 -13.40 20.81
N GLU A 251 -8.79 -12.94 21.46
CA GLU A 251 -8.45 -11.52 21.54
C GLU A 251 -7.68 -11.11 20.27
N PHE A 252 -8.08 -10.01 19.62
CA PHE A 252 -7.42 -9.53 18.40
C PHE A 252 -5.92 -9.29 18.66
N PRO A 253 -5.00 -9.96 17.93
CA PRO A 253 -3.58 -9.87 18.22
C PRO A 253 -3.02 -8.56 17.66
N ASP A 254 -2.81 -7.58 18.54
CA ASP A 254 -2.11 -6.33 18.19
C ASP A 254 -0.59 -6.56 18.04
N VAL A 255 -0.22 -7.23 16.95
CA VAL A 255 1.17 -7.55 16.55
C VAL A 255 2.02 -6.28 16.38
N TRP A 256 1.40 -5.15 16.03
CA TRP A 256 2.08 -3.89 15.77
C TRP A 256 2.13 -2.94 16.98
N GLY A 257 1.39 -3.25 18.07
CA GLY A 257 1.15 -2.31 19.17
C GLY A 257 0.34 -1.08 18.76
N MET A 258 -0.38 -1.14 17.63
CA MET A 258 -1.03 0.03 17.03
C MET A 258 -2.09 0.67 17.92
N ILE A 259 -2.70 -0.05 18.87
CA ILE A 259 -3.73 0.50 19.76
C ILE A 259 -3.23 1.72 20.54
N ASP A 260 -1.94 1.77 20.93
CA ASP A 260 -1.36 2.91 21.63
C ASP A 260 -1.14 4.15 20.73
N SER A 261 -1.31 4.04 19.41
CA SER A 261 -1.30 5.18 18.47
C SER A 261 -2.68 5.70 18.06
N LEU A 262 -3.76 4.96 18.35
CA LEU A 262 -5.13 5.28 17.92
C LEU A 262 -5.75 6.42 18.76
N SER A 263 -6.76 7.09 18.20
CA SER A 263 -7.46 8.20 18.87
C SER A 263 -8.11 7.73 20.19
N PRO A 264 -7.73 8.30 21.36
CA PRO A 264 -8.27 7.87 22.65
C PRO A 264 -9.79 8.03 22.76
N ASP A 265 -10.37 9.02 22.08
CA ASP A 265 -11.82 9.23 22.04
C ASP A 265 -12.54 8.11 21.29
N CYS A 266 -11.89 7.49 20.28
CA CYS A 266 -12.40 6.29 19.61
C CYS A 266 -12.32 5.07 20.52
N LEU A 267 -11.16 4.88 21.19
CA LEU A 267 -10.93 3.76 22.10
C LEU A 267 -11.88 3.77 23.32
N GLU A 268 -12.26 4.96 23.82
CA GLU A 268 -13.29 5.10 24.86
C GLU A 268 -14.69 4.76 24.32
N ALA A 269 -15.00 5.10 23.07
CA ALA A 269 -16.31 4.88 22.47
C ALA A 269 -16.61 3.40 22.13
N PHE A 270 -15.61 2.65 21.66
CA PHE A 270 -15.77 1.22 21.35
C PHE A 270 -15.48 0.28 22.54
N GLY A 271 -14.82 0.78 23.60
CA GLY A 271 -14.77 0.11 24.90
C GLY A 271 -13.91 -1.17 24.91
N ASP A 272 -14.53 -2.32 24.68
CA ASP A 272 -13.84 -3.60 24.51
C ASP A 272 -13.52 -3.86 23.01
N ASP A 273 -14.34 -3.37 22.07
CA ASP A 273 -14.19 -3.53 20.61
C ASP A 273 -13.16 -2.56 19.98
N LYS A 274 -12.06 -2.30 20.69
CA LYS A 274 -11.02 -1.31 20.31
C LYS A 274 -10.39 -1.55 18.94
N TRP A 275 -10.40 -2.81 18.49
CA TRP A 275 -9.95 -3.22 17.15
C TRP A 275 -10.66 -2.42 16.05
N ALA A 276 -11.92 -2.00 16.26
CA ALA A 276 -12.69 -1.19 15.31
C ALA A 276 -12.03 0.16 15.01
N CYS A 277 -11.26 0.72 15.94
CA CYS A 277 -10.53 1.97 15.73
C CYS A 277 -9.35 1.86 14.75
N SER A 278 -9.00 0.65 14.26
CA SER A 278 -8.06 0.48 13.14
C SER A 278 -8.71 0.71 11.77
N SER A 279 -10.04 0.73 11.69
CA SER A 279 -10.81 0.98 10.47
C SER A 279 -10.96 2.47 10.19
N ALA A 280 -10.80 2.88 8.92
CA ALA A 280 -10.98 4.27 8.51
C ALA A 280 -12.41 4.77 8.79
N HIS A 281 -13.43 3.93 8.60
CA HIS A 281 -14.83 4.30 8.84
C HIS A 281 -15.09 4.66 10.30
N PHE A 282 -14.71 3.79 11.24
CA PHE A 282 -15.00 4.00 12.66
C PHE A 282 -14.05 5.06 13.26
N ALA A 283 -12.78 5.09 12.84
CA ALA A 283 -11.82 6.09 13.32
C ALA A 283 -12.14 7.53 12.86
N TYR A 284 -12.64 7.72 11.62
CA TYR A 284 -12.85 9.04 11.01
C TYR A 284 -13.63 10.02 11.90
N LYS A 285 -14.68 9.55 12.58
CA LYS A 285 -15.54 10.38 13.44
C LYS A 285 -14.80 11.02 14.63
N TYR A 286 -13.61 10.53 14.95
CA TYR A 286 -12.73 10.95 16.04
C TYR A 286 -11.45 11.65 15.56
N ILE A 287 -11.23 11.80 14.25
CA ILE A 287 -10.08 12.52 13.67
C ILE A 287 -10.41 14.02 13.61
N LYS A 288 -9.59 14.84 14.26
CA LYS A 288 -9.85 16.27 14.51
C LYS A 288 -9.31 17.18 13.41
N ARG A 289 -8.40 16.70 12.54
CA ARG A 289 -7.85 17.47 11.42
C ARG A 289 -8.51 17.19 10.08
N ASN A 290 -8.24 18.08 9.13
CA ASN A 290 -8.90 18.10 7.83
C ASN A 290 -8.34 17.03 6.88
N LEU A 291 -9.26 16.33 6.20
CA LEU A 291 -9.01 15.15 5.35
C LEU A 291 -9.59 15.29 3.93
N ALA A 292 -8.93 14.66 2.96
CA ALA A 292 -9.43 14.45 1.59
C ALA A 292 -9.00 13.07 1.03
N PRO A 293 -9.90 12.07 0.95
CA PRO A 293 -9.62 10.75 0.37
C PRO A 293 -9.86 10.66 -1.15
N HIS A 294 -9.04 9.85 -1.85
CA HIS A 294 -9.01 9.65 -3.32
C HIS A 294 -8.61 8.21 -3.71
N ASP A 295 -9.46 7.44 -4.40
CA ASP A 295 -9.58 6.01 -4.02
C ASP A 295 -10.07 5.10 -5.22
N PRO A 296 -9.52 3.88 -5.45
CA PRO A 296 -10.08 2.90 -6.46
C PRO A 296 -9.73 1.35 -6.35
N ALA A 297 -10.31 0.49 -7.22
CA ALA A 297 -10.49 -1.00 -7.13
C ALA A 297 -9.63 -2.01 -8.01
N ASP A 298 -9.66 -3.35 -7.76
CA ASP A 298 -9.04 -4.45 -8.59
C ASP A 298 -9.68 -5.91 -8.52
N GLU A 299 -9.23 -6.89 -9.35
CA GLU A 299 -9.84 -8.22 -9.80
C GLU A 299 -9.75 -9.49 -8.85
N ASP A 300 -10.32 -10.70 -9.09
CA ASP A 300 -10.63 -11.50 -10.33
C ASP A 300 -11.79 -12.56 -10.18
N GLU A 301 -12.58 -12.82 -11.25
CA GLU A 301 -13.79 -13.70 -11.46
C GLU A 301 -15.13 -12.98 -11.81
N VAL A 302 -15.45 -12.90 -13.10
CA VAL A 302 -16.39 -11.95 -13.75
C VAL A 302 -17.81 -11.74 -13.16
N ASP A 303 -18.47 -12.69 -12.50
CA ASP A 303 -19.82 -12.45 -11.92
C ASP A 303 -19.78 -12.34 -10.39
N THR A 304 -19.10 -13.26 -9.70
CA THR A 304 -18.84 -13.20 -8.26
C THR A 304 -18.15 -11.90 -7.87
N VAL A 305 -17.10 -11.53 -8.61
CA VAL A 305 -16.38 -10.27 -8.40
C VAL A 305 -17.18 -9.05 -8.81
N LYS A 306 -18.11 -9.11 -9.77
CA LYS A 306 -19.03 -7.96 -10.00
C LYS A 306 -20.00 -7.74 -8.86
N ARG A 307 -20.46 -8.79 -8.19
CA ARG A 307 -21.28 -8.67 -6.97
C ARG A 307 -20.44 -8.17 -5.79
N TYR A 308 -19.21 -8.66 -5.66
CA TYR A 308 -18.25 -8.17 -4.67
C TYR A 308 -17.92 -6.68 -4.89
N TYR A 309 -17.68 -6.26 -6.14
CA TYR A 309 -17.53 -4.87 -6.59
C TYR A 309 -18.73 -4.02 -6.21
N GLN A 310 -19.95 -4.53 -6.42
CA GLN A 310 -21.17 -3.82 -6.05
C GLN A 310 -21.34 -3.74 -4.52
N MET A 311 -21.04 -4.82 -3.78
CA MET A 311 -21.14 -4.89 -2.32
C MET A 311 -20.15 -3.93 -1.65
N TRP A 312 -18.85 -4.14 -1.88
CA TRP A 312 -17.79 -3.31 -1.33
C TRP A 312 -17.84 -1.88 -1.88
N GLY A 313 -18.21 -1.69 -3.16
CA GLY A 313 -18.39 -0.35 -3.71
C GLY A 313 -19.55 0.41 -3.06
N ASN A 314 -20.67 -0.27 -2.75
CA ASN A 314 -21.75 0.32 -1.96
C ASN A 314 -21.33 0.56 -0.50
N ALA A 315 -20.55 -0.34 0.10
CA ALA A 315 -20.04 -0.20 1.47
C ALA A 315 -19.07 0.99 1.59
N THR A 316 -18.13 1.15 0.67
CA THR A 316 -17.21 2.30 0.60
C THR A 316 -17.99 3.61 0.39
N ARG A 317 -19.01 3.63 -0.48
CA ARG A 317 -19.87 4.83 -0.67
C ARG A 317 -20.68 5.18 0.58
N ARG A 318 -21.38 4.21 1.18
CA ARG A 318 -22.07 4.36 2.48
C ARG A 318 -21.08 4.85 3.55
N SER A 319 -19.87 4.32 3.53
CA SER A 319 -18.83 4.66 4.48
C SER A 319 -18.31 6.09 4.28
N LEU A 320 -18.15 6.57 3.05
CA LEU A 320 -17.73 7.93 2.72
C LEU A 320 -18.86 8.96 2.86
N GLN A 321 -20.12 8.52 2.94
CA GLN A 321 -21.26 9.39 3.24
C GLN A 321 -21.08 10.17 4.56
N VAL A 322 -20.32 9.64 5.54
CA VAL A 322 -19.99 10.37 6.78
C VAL A 322 -19.17 11.64 6.53
N VAL A 323 -18.39 11.68 5.44
CA VAL A 323 -17.66 12.87 4.97
C VAL A 323 -18.64 13.83 4.30
N VAL A 324 -19.56 13.31 3.49
CA VAL A 324 -20.59 14.11 2.80
C VAL A 324 -21.50 14.81 3.80
N ASP A 325 -22.02 14.08 4.78
CA ASP A 325 -23.02 14.54 5.76
C ASP A 325 -22.45 15.40 6.91
N ASP A 326 -21.12 15.56 7.00
CA ASP A 326 -20.39 16.16 8.14
C ASP A 326 -20.67 15.43 9.49
N ASP A 327 -20.79 14.10 9.47
CA ASP A 327 -21.02 13.28 10.67
C ASP A 327 -19.74 13.09 11.51
N VAL A 328 -19.27 14.20 12.09
CA VAL A 328 -18.07 14.29 12.93
C VAL A 328 -18.41 14.73 14.35
N LEU A 329 -17.80 14.09 15.35
CA LEU A 329 -18.00 14.47 16.77
C LEU A 329 -17.31 15.79 17.13
N PHE A 330 -16.30 16.19 16.35
CA PHE A 330 -15.52 17.41 16.51
C PHE A 330 -15.68 18.30 15.27
N PRO A 331 -16.57 19.31 15.29
CA PRO A 331 -16.78 20.21 14.16
C PRO A 331 -15.50 20.95 13.77
N LYS A 332 -15.05 20.74 12.54
CA LYS A 332 -13.81 21.33 11.99
C LYS A 332 -14.09 22.77 11.51
N PRO A 333 -13.10 23.69 11.52
CA PRO A 333 -13.34 25.09 11.11
C PRO A 333 -13.70 25.26 9.63
N HIS A 334 -13.35 24.27 8.81
CA HIS A 334 -13.72 24.13 7.40
C HIS A 334 -14.16 22.67 7.16
N PRO A 335 -15.12 22.41 6.26
CA PRO A 335 -15.57 21.07 5.95
C PRO A 335 -14.47 20.23 5.31
N ASP A 336 -14.57 18.91 5.46
CA ASP A 336 -13.72 17.96 4.77
C ASP A 336 -14.17 17.76 3.32
N GLY A 337 -13.23 17.33 2.47
CA GLY A 337 -13.50 16.98 1.08
C GLY A 337 -13.55 15.46 0.89
N VAL A 338 -14.19 15.02 -0.18
CA VAL A 338 -14.13 13.65 -0.72
C VAL A 338 -14.20 13.70 -2.23
N PHE A 339 -13.37 12.90 -2.91
CA PHE A 339 -13.49 12.66 -4.34
C PHE A 339 -13.40 11.15 -4.59
N SER A 340 -14.56 10.52 -4.66
CA SER A 340 -14.76 9.08 -4.82
C SER A 340 -15.25 8.79 -6.24
N ALA A 341 -14.37 8.26 -7.08
CA ALA A 341 -14.61 8.09 -8.51
C ALA A 341 -14.84 6.62 -8.83
N SER A 342 -15.81 6.32 -9.69
CA SER A 342 -16.24 4.95 -9.96
C SER A 342 -15.26 4.24 -10.90
N CYS A 343 -14.11 3.84 -10.36
CA CYS A 343 -12.90 3.46 -11.10
C CYS A 343 -12.21 2.21 -10.54
N ARG A 344 -11.66 1.40 -11.45
CA ARG A 344 -10.85 0.21 -11.14
C ARG A 344 -9.37 0.47 -11.45
N THR A 345 -8.70 1.15 -10.53
CA THR A 345 -7.26 1.50 -10.54
C THR A 345 -6.72 1.42 -9.11
N HIS A 346 -5.48 1.85 -8.84
CA HIS A 346 -5.02 2.10 -7.46
C HIS A 346 -4.45 3.52 -7.37
N GLY A 347 -5.06 4.36 -6.52
CA GLY A 347 -5.03 5.82 -6.64
C GLY A 347 -5.82 6.35 -7.85
N THR A 348 -6.42 7.53 -7.72
CA THR A 348 -7.21 8.18 -8.79
C THR A 348 -6.28 8.87 -9.80
N PRO A 349 -6.31 8.53 -11.11
CA PRO A 349 -5.50 9.22 -12.12
C PRO A 349 -5.92 10.70 -12.30
N SER A 350 -4.95 11.57 -12.62
CA SER A 350 -5.15 13.03 -12.73
C SER A 350 -6.15 13.47 -13.80
N ASN A 351 -6.40 12.62 -14.81
CA ASN A 351 -7.37 12.85 -15.88
C ASN A 351 -8.78 12.33 -15.58
N VAL A 352 -9.02 11.70 -14.41
CA VAL A 352 -10.36 11.32 -13.95
C VAL A 352 -11.08 12.54 -13.39
N VAL A 353 -12.34 12.69 -13.75
CA VAL A 353 -13.21 13.80 -13.34
C VAL A 353 -14.57 13.30 -12.88
N ILE A 354 -15.17 14.03 -11.94
CA ILE A 354 -16.58 13.92 -11.54
C ILE A 354 -17.20 15.31 -11.80
N ASP A 355 -18.33 15.37 -12.50
CA ASP A 355 -19.01 16.60 -12.94
C ASP A 355 -18.11 17.66 -13.65
N GLY A 356 -16.97 17.21 -14.19
CA GLY A 356 -15.99 18.05 -14.89
C GLY A 356 -14.85 18.60 -14.01
N PHE A 357 -14.83 18.27 -12.72
CA PHE A 357 -13.76 18.63 -11.78
C PHE A 357 -12.79 17.45 -11.60
N SER A 358 -11.49 17.71 -11.56
CA SER A 358 -10.49 16.71 -11.13
C SER A 358 -10.22 16.82 -9.63
N HIS A 359 -9.82 15.72 -9.01
CA HIS A 359 -9.46 15.70 -7.59
C HIS A 359 -8.38 16.74 -7.25
N GLU A 360 -7.39 16.93 -8.13
CA GLU A 360 -6.26 17.86 -7.96
C GLU A 360 -6.71 19.32 -7.86
N GLN A 361 -7.69 19.72 -8.68
CA GLN A 361 -8.26 21.07 -8.67
C GLN A 361 -8.98 21.36 -7.35
N LEU A 362 -9.73 20.37 -6.85
CA LEU A 362 -10.52 20.47 -5.62
C LEU A 362 -9.62 20.44 -4.38
N VAL A 363 -8.64 19.53 -4.34
CA VAL A 363 -7.64 19.45 -3.27
C VAL A 363 -6.86 20.76 -3.14
N ARG A 364 -6.46 21.40 -4.25
CA ARG A 364 -5.79 22.71 -4.20
C ARG A 364 -6.69 23.77 -3.54
N ASP A 365 -7.92 23.93 -4.03
CA ASP A 365 -8.86 24.96 -3.57
C ASP A 365 -9.23 24.78 -2.09
N TRP A 366 -9.42 23.52 -1.66
CA TRP A 366 -9.65 23.11 -0.28
C TRP A 366 -8.41 23.27 0.63
N PHE A 367 -7.22 22.93 0.13
CA PHE A 367 -5.97 23.02 0.89
C PHE A 367 -5.62 24.49 1.18
N PHE A 368 -5.71 25.39 0.20
CA PHE A 368 -5.48 26.82 0.40
C PHE A 368 -6.72 27.61 0.84
N GLN A 369 -7.88 26.96 0.99
CA GLN A 369 -9.16 27.58 1.37
C GLN A 369 -9.58 28.71 0.42
N GLU A 370 -9.29 28.55 -0.87
CA GLU A 370 -9.57 29.53 -1.92
C GLU A 370 -11.08 29.69 -2.22
N GLN A 371 -11.91 28.71 -1.82
CA GLN A 371 -13.40 28.76 -1.86
C GLN A 371 -13.99 29.02 -3.26
N GLN A 372 -13.33 28.57 -4.32
CA GLN A 372 -13.83 28.67 -5.70
C GLN A 372 -14.78 27.52 -6.05
N PHE A 373 -14.63 26.37 -5.39
CA PHE A 373 -15.33 25.12 -5.66
C PHE A 373 -15.90 24.49 -4.38
N GLU A 374 -16.22 25.30 -3.36
CA GLU A 374 -16.71 24.83 -2.04
C GLU A 374 -17.94 23.91 -2.14
N ASP A 375 -18.90 24.26 -3.02
CA ASP A 375 -20.08 23.44 -3.35
C ASP A 375 -19.73 22.06 -3.98
N HIS A 376 -18.47 21.83 -4.36
CA HIS A 376 -17.96 20.67 -5.09
C HIS A 376 -16.78 19.97 -4.39
N TYR A 377 -16.46 20.30 -3.13
CA TYR A 377 -15.43 19.56 -2.36
C TYR A 377 -15.84 18.13 -2.03
N LYS A 378 -17.14 17.79 -2.13
CA LYS A 378 -17.73 16.52 -1.71
C LYS A 378 -18.40 15.83 -2.90
N LEU A 379 -17.61 15.11 -3.69
CA LEU A 379 -18.07 14.37 -4.88
C LEU A 379 -17.90 12.87 -4.67
N ILE A 380 -19.01 12.14 -4.71
CA ILE A 380 -19.06 10.69 -4.85
C ILE A 380 -19.80 10.42 -6.17
N GLU A 381 -19.22 9.63 -7.07
CA GLU A 381 -19.76 9.51 -8.43
C GLU A 381 -21.04 8.65 -8.50
N GLU A 382 -22.17 9.32 -8.69
CA GLU A 382 -23.49 8.69 -8.81
C GLU A 382 -23.59 7.76 -10.03
N CYS A 383 -23.74 6.46 -9.77
CA CYS A 383 -23.89 5.45 -10.81
C CYS A 383 -25.37 5.08 -10.95
N THR A 384 -25.95 5.32 -12.12
CA THR A 384 -27.34 4.93 -12.43
C THR A 384 -27.39 3.69 -13.33
N PRO A 385 -28.22 2.68 -13.03
CA PRO A 385 -28.39 1.53 -13.91
C PRO A 385 -28.86 1.93 -15.30
N LEU A 386 -28.26 1.34 -16.33
CA LEU A 386 -28.75 1.47 -17.70
C LEU A 386 -30.03 0.64 -17.86
N GLU A 387 -31.01 1.15 -18.63
CA GLU A 387 -32.31 0.51 -18.80
C GLU A 387 -32.17 -0.86 -19.51
N GLY A 388 -32.12 -1.93 -18.71
CA GLY A 388 -31.88 -3.31 -19.16
C GLY A 388 -30.60 -3.98 -18.61
N GLU A 389 -29.75 -3.25 -17.90
CA GLU A 389 -28.60 -3.78 -17.14
C GLU A 389 -28.75 -3.38 -15.66
N GLU A 390 -29.78 -3.95 -15.01
CA GLU A 390 -30.21 -3.60 -13.64
C GLU A 390 -29.32 -4.24 -12.54
N ASP A 391 -28.51 -5.25 -12.88
CA ASP A 391 -27.79 -6.08 -11.89
C ASP A 391 -26.47 -5.46 -11.38
N TYR A 392 -25.79 -4.61 -12.16
CA TYR A 392 -24.46 -4.06 -11.83
C TYR A 392 -24.27 -2.63 -12.34
N VAL A 393 -23.70 -1.76 -11.50
CA VAL A 393 -23.58 -0.31 -11.78
C VAL A 393 -22.18 0.26 -11.58
N ILE A 394 -21.22 -0.52 -11.07
CA ILE A 394 -19.86 -0.05 -10.72
C ILE A 394 -18.83 -0.96 -11.42
N PRO A 395 -17.74 -0.43 -12.02
CA PRO A 395 -17.40 1.00 -12.20
C PRO A 395 -18.24 1.69 -13.29
N CYS A 396 -18.62 2.96 -13.08
CA CYS A 396 -19.38 3.76 -14.04
C CYS A 396 -18.64 4.98 -14.63
N ASN A 397 -17.42 5.32 -14.18
CA ASN A 397 -16.74 6.51 -14.68
C ASN A 397 -16.42 6.38 -16.17
N THR A 398 -16.77 7.41 -16.95
CA THR A 398 -16.65 7.37 -18.43
C THR A 398 -15.22 7.49 -18.95
N ASN A 399 -14.22 7.72 -18.08
CA ASN A 399 -12.82 7.73 -18.46
C ASN A 399 -12.33 6.30 -18.81
N PRO A 400 -11.67 6.08 -19.96
CA PRO A 400 -11.15 4.76 -20.33
C PRO A 400 -10.23 4.10 -19.30
N VAL A 401 -9.55 4.86 -18.43
CA VAL A 401 -8.71 4.29 -17.35
C VAL A 401 -9.52 3.63 -16.24
N CYS A 402 -10.81 3.95 -16.14
CA CYS A 402 -11.75 3.40 -15.16
C CYS A 402 -12.63 2.28 -15.74
N ALA A 403 -12.54 2.02 -17.04
CA ALA A 403 -13.33 1.02 -17.73
C ALA A 403 -12.93 -0.42 -17.33
N TYR A 404 -13.90 -1.33 -17.35
CA TYR A 404 -13.64 -2.75 -17.12
C TYR A 404 -12.91 -3.39 -18.32
N GLU A 405 -11.57 -3.41 -18.27
CA GLU A 405 -10.75 -4.33 -19.07
C GLU A 405 -10.48 -5.61 -18.27
N PRO A 406 -11.03 -6.78 -18.67
CA PRO A 406 -10.71 -8.04 -18.01
C PRO A 406 -9.27 -8.45 -18.31
N GLN A 407 -8.44 -8.65 -17.28
CA GLN A 407 -7.12 -9.26 -17.49
C GLN A 407 -7.28 -10.73 -17.91
N PRO A 408 -6.33 -11.30 -18.68
CA PRO A 408 -6.30 -12.74 -18.88
C PRO A 408 -5.98 -13.42 -17.55
N SER A 409 -6.78 -14.42 -17.19
CA SER A 409 -6.75 -15.09 -15.88
C SER A 409 -5.34 -15.44 -15.40
N LYS A 410 -5.10 -15.39 -14.08
CA LYS A 410 -3.83 -15.85 -13.48
C LYS A 410 -3.43 -17.26 -13.98
N LYS A 411 -4.42 -18.12 -14.18
CA LYS A 411 -4.32 -19.50 -14.69
C LYS A 411 -3.68 -19.59 -16.09
N ASP A 412 -4.07 -18.73 -17.03
CA ASP A 412 -3.41 -18.64 -18.33
C ASP A 412 -1.97 -18.14 -18.21
N THR A 413 -1.72 -17.20 -17.30
CA THR A 413 -0.40 -16.58 -17.09
C THR A 413 0.62 -17.54 -16.47
N PHE A 414 0.24 -18.33 -15.45
CA PHE A 414 1.11 -19.40 -14.93
C PHE A 414 1.49 -20.41 -16.03
N LYS A 415 0.53 -20.72 -16.92
CA LYS A 415 0.74 -21.65 -18.05
C LYS A 415 1.75 -21.11 -19.06
N THR A 416 1.55 -19.90 -19.57
CA THR A 416 2.47 -19.29 -20.54
C THR A 416 3.88 -19.15 -19.97
N CYS A 417 4.01 -18.89 -18.67
CA CYS A 417 5.29 -18.78 -17.99
C CYS A 417 5.99 -20.13 -17.77
N ALA A 418 5.27 -21.18 -17.38
CA ALA A 418 5.81 -22.53 -17.34
C ALA A 418 6.26 -23.02 -18.73
N GLU A 419 5.48 -22.71 -19.78
CA GLU A 419 5.84 -23.02 -21.17
C GLU A 419 7.08 -22.24 -21.63
N ALA A 420 7.20 -20.94 -21.30
CA ALA A 420 8.35 -20.11 -21.66
C ALA A 420 9.64 -20.54 -20.93
N LEU A 421 9.58 -20.75 -19.60
CA LEU A 421 10.69 -21.26 -18.78
C LEU A 421 11.15 -22.66 -19.24
N PHE A 422 10.23 -23.49 -19.73
CA PHE A 422 10.58 -24.78 -20.33
C PHE A 422 11.22 -24.63 -21.72
N GLN A 423 10.69 -23.74 -22.58
CA GLN A 423 11.21 -23.50 -23.93
C GLN A 423 12.64 -22.94 -23.87
N GLY A 424 12.86 -21.83 -23.15
CA GLY A 424 14.18 -21.24 -22.90
C GLY A 424 15.14 -22.13 -22.09
N GLY A 425 14.64 -23.24 -21.52
CA GLY A 425 15.47 -24.31 -20.97
C GLY A 425 15.84 -24.19 -19.49
N CYS A 426 15.32 -23.18 -18.79
CA CYS A 426 15.56 -22.98 -17.37
C CYS A 426 15.04 -24.14 -16.50
N LEU A 427 13.97 -24.79 -16.93
CA LEU A 427 13.44 -26.02 -16.30
C LEU A 427 14.15 -27.31 -16.77
N LYS A 428 15.12 -27.24 -17.70
CA LYS A 428 15.88 -28.41 -18.19
C LYS A 428 17.25 -28.55 -17.51
N SER A 429 17.80 -27.43 -17.02
CA SER A 429 19.08 -27.34 -16.32
C SER A 429 18.91 -27.30 -14.80
N PHE A 430 17.76 -27.74 -14.30
CA PHE A 430 17.28 -27.46 -12.95
C PHE A 430 18.05 -28.26 -11.88
N VAL A 431 18.48 -27.56 -10.84
CA VAL A 431 19.02 -28.12 -9.58
C VAL A 431 18.41 -27.44 -8.37
N SER A 432 17.97 -26.19 -8.51
CA SER A 432 17.28 -25.41 -7.47
C SER A 432 16.41 -24.30 -8.09
N SER A 433 15.43 -23.79 -7.33
CA SER A 433 14.61 -22.62 -7.71
C SER A 433 15.49 -21.40 -7.97
N SER A 434 16.52 -21.19 -7.15
CA SER A 434 17.54 -20.15 -7.34
C SER A 434 18.37 -20.30 -8.63
N THR A 435 18.53 -21.53 -9.15
CA THR A 435 19.16 -21.78 -10.46
C THR A 435 18.20 -21.48 -11.61
N CYS A 436 16.92 -21.80 -11.45
CA CYS A 436 15.85 -21.46 -12.39
C CYS A 436 15.65 -19.94 -12.51
N LEU A 437 15.54 -19.24 -11.37
CA LEU A 437 15.46 -17.77 -11.28
C LEU A 437 16.68 -17.06 -11.88
N ARG A 438 17.87 -17.67 -11.80
CA ARG A 438 19.07 -17.14 -12.47
C ARG A 438 18.96 -17.27 -14.00
N CYS A 439 18.58 -18.45 -14.51
CA CYS A 439 18.39 -18.66 -15.95
C CYS A 439 17.24 -17.81 -16.52
N ALA A 440 16.19 -17.55 -15.75
CA ALA A 440 15.09 -16.66 -16.17
C ALA A 440 15.57 -15.25 -16.54
N ARG A 441 16.70 -14.79 -15.98
CA ARG A 441 17.34 -13.50 -16.33
C ARG A 441 17.96 -13.53 -17.74
N ASP A 442 18.36 -14.69 -18.23
CA ASP A 442 18.95 -14.86 -19.56
C ASP A 442 17.89 -14.95 -20.68
N ILE A 443 16.59 -15.07 -20.34
CA ILE A 443 15.46 -15.20 -21.28
C ILE A 443 14.35 -14.16 -21.05
N GLN A 444 14.67 -13.01 -20.45
CA GLN A 444 13.68 -11.98 -20.07
C GLN A 444 12.76 -11.53 -21.22
N ASP A 445 13.29 -11.37 -22.44
CA ASP A 445 12.47 -10.98 -23.61
C ASP A 445 11.39 -12.02 -23.95
N GLU A 446 11.60 -13.29 -23.63
CA GLU A 446 10.66 -14.39 -23.90
C GLU A 446 9.61 -14.50 -22.79
N LEU A 447 10.03 -14.30 -21.54
CA LEU A 447 9.15 -14.21 -20.37
C LEU A 447 8.24 -12.99 -20.44
N ALA A 448 8.75 -11.82 -20.84
CA ALA A 448 7.95 -10.62 -21.06
C ALA A 448 6.91 -10.82 -22.18
N ARG A 449 7.28 -11.50 -23.28
CA ARG A 449 6.33 -11.91 -24.35
C ARG A 449 5.28 -12.92 -23.88
N ALA A 450 5.57 -13.69 -22.83
CA ALA A 450 4.63 -14.60 -22.17
C ALA A 450 3.84 -13.96 -21.01
N LYS A 451 3.94 -12.63 -20.81
CA LYS A 451 3.35 -11.83 -19.71
C LYS A 451 3.82 -12.19 -18.28
N CYS A 452 5.00 -12.77 -18.13
CA CYS A 452 5.48 -13.23 -16.83
C CYS A 452 5.98 -12.10 -15.92
N THR A 453 5.51 -12.10 -14.67
CA THR A 453 6.14 -11.32 -13.60
C THR A 453 7.28 -12.12 -12.94
N LEU A 454 8.09 -11.46 -12.12
CA LEU A 454 9.10 -12.12 -11.30
C LEU A 454 8.48 -13.11 -10.30
N ASP A 455 7.28 -12.83 -9.79
CA ASP A 455 6.53 -13.73 -8.91
C ASP A 455 6.08 -15.01 -9.64
N THR A 456 5.42 -14.87 -10.79
CA THR A 456 4.95 -16.02 -11.59
C THR A 456 6.11 -16.96 -11.93
N VAL A 457 7.27 -16.39 -12.26
CA VAL A 457 8.52 -17.14 -12.47
C VAL A 457 9.02 -17.80 -11.18
N SER A 458 9.02 -17.08 -10.06
CA SER A 458 9.45 -17.58 -8.74
C SER A 458 8.62 -18.79 -8.31
N ARG A 459 7.28 -18.70 -8.38
CA ARG A 459 6.34 -19.76 -7.99
C ARG A 459 6.47 -20.99 -8.88
N VAL A 460 6.60 -20.83 -10.20
CA VAL A 460 6.92 -21.96 -11.11
C VAL A 460 8.29 -22.57 -10.80
N CYS A 461 9.31 -21.76 -10.52
CA CYS A 461 10.64 -22.25 -10.14
C CYS A 461 10.64 -23.00 -8.79
N LYS A 462 9.83 -22.58 -7.80
CA LYS A 462 9.63 -23.27 -6.52
C LYS A 462 8.84 -24.58 -6.70
N TYR A 463 7.74 -24.55 -7.46
CA TYR A 463 6.94 -25.74 -7.74
C TYR A 463 7.78 -26.90 -8.30
N VAL A 464 8.64 -26.59 -9.27
CA VAL A 464 9.53 -27.58 -9.92
C VAL A 464 10.67 -28.04 -9.00
N GLU A 465 10.98 -27.30 -7.92
CA GLU A 465 11.94 -27.74 -6.89
C GLU A 465 11.38 -28.86 -6.02
N ALA A 466 10.13 -28.73 -5.56
CA ALA A 466 9.48 -29.73 -4.71
C ALA A 466 8.98 -30.94 -5.52
N ASN A 467 8.26 -30.71 -6.62
CA ASN A 467 7.60 -31.77 -7.40
C ASN A 467 8.46 -32.36 -8.52
N GLY A 468 9.61 -31.74 -8.81
CA GLY A 468 10.46 -32.11 -9.94
C GLY A 468 9.83 -31.77 -11.30
N ILE A 469 10.32 -32.42 -12.36
CA ILE A 469 9.94 -32.14 -13.74
C ILE A 469 9.06 -33.30 -14.27
N PRO A 470 7.76 -33.10 -14.54
CA PRO A 470 6.89 -34.12 -15.14
C PRO A 470 7.46 -34.66 -16.46
N SER A 471 7.10 -35.87 -16.89
CA SER A 471 7.89 -36.61 -17.89
C SER A 471 7.55 -36.37 -19.38
N ASN A 472 6.44 -35.70 -19.73
CA ASN A 472 5.92 -35.65 -21.11
C ASN A 472 5.43 -34.25 -21.56
N ASN A 473 5.66 -33.84 -22.81
CA ASN A 473 5.55 -32.44 -23.24
C ASN A 473 4.15 -31.82 -23.21
N ASN A 474 3.14 -32.42 -23.83
CA ASN A 474 1.79 -31.81 -23.91
C ASN A 474 0.98 -31.96 -22.61
N ASP A 475 1.52 -32.70 -21.65
CA ASP A 475 0.95 -33.01 -20.33
C ASP A 475 1.63 -32.19 -19.21
N ARG A 476 2.77 -31.53 -19.53
CA ARG A 476 3.60 -30.76 -18.59
C ARG A 476 2.92 -29.48 -18.13
N ALA A 477 2.62 -28.58 -19.07
CA ALA A 477 2.10 -27.25 -18.74
C ALA A 477 0.73 -27.33 -18.07
N THR A 478 -0.14 -28.20 -18.57
CA THR A 478 -1.49 -28.42 -18.03
C THR A 478 -1.46 -28.86 -16.57
N ARG A 479 -0.68 -29.89 -16.21
CA ARG A 479 -0.58 -30.35 -14.82
C ARG A 479 0.10 -29.34 -13.90
N LEU A 480 1.16 -28.68 -14.38
CA LEU A 480 1.77 -27.55 -13.67
C LEU A 480 0.72 -26.47 -13.33
N THR A 481 -0.28 -26.23 -14.19
CA THR A 481 -1.39 -25.31 -13.90
C THR A 481 -2.59 -25.93 -13.20
N GLU A 482 -2.76 -27.25 -13.16
CA GLU A 482 -3.82 -27.91 -12.40
C GLU A 482 -3.41 -28.06 -10.92
N ASP A 483 -2.12 -28.29 -10.65
CA ASP A 483 -1.58 -28.40 -9.29
C ASP A 483 -1.23 -27.02 -8.66
N LEU A 484 -1.00 -25.97 -9.47
CA LEU A 484 -0.83 -24.56 -9.03
C LEU A 484 -2.17 -23.81 -8.86
N ASP A 485 -3.30 -24.50 -9.05
CA ASP A 485 -4.67 -23.96 -9.07
C ASP A 485 -5.59 -24.72 -8.10
N GLY A 486 -4.99 -25.49 -7.17
CA GLY A 486 -5.71 -26.51 -6.39
C GLY A 486 -5.12 -26.82 -5.02
N GLY A 487 -4.50 -25.85 -4.33
CA GLY A 487 -4.08 -25.97 -2.92
C GLY A 487 -3.03 -27.04 -2.61
N TYR A 488 -2.37 -27.64 -3.61
CA TYR A 488 -1.48 -28.80 -3.40
C TYR A 488 -0.08 -28.43 -2.88
N PHE A 489 0.05 -27.29 -2.19
CA PHE A 489 1.34 -26.83 -1.62
C PHE A 489 1.40 -26.80 -0.09
N ASP A 490 0.26 -26.80 0.61
CA ASP A 490 0.25 -26.40 2.02
C ASP A 490 0.30 -27.57 3.04
N ASP A 491 -0.28 -28.76 2.77
CA ASP A 491 -0.61 -29.73 3.86
C ASP A 491 0.02 -31.17 3.82
N GLU A 492 0.71 -31.64 2.75
CA GLU A 492 1.08 -33.09 2.67
C GLU A 492 2.51 -33.49 2.19
N MET A 493 3.60 -32.89 2.73
CA MET A 493 4.98 -33.38 2.45
C MET A 493 5.93 -33.62 3.65
N ASP A 494 5.46 -33.66 4.91
CA ASP A 494 6.36 -33.94 6.08
C ASP A 494 6.12 -35.30 6.79
N THR A 495 5.28 -36.21 6.25
CA THR A 495 4.98 -37.50 6.91
C THR A 495 5.11 -38.77 6.07
N GLN A 496 6.19 -38.91 5.28
CA GLN A 496 6.77 -40.24 4.97
C GLN A 496 8.17 -40.22 4.33
N LEU A 497 9.24 -40.46 5.12
CA LEU A 497 10.35 -41.38 4.76
C LEU A 497 11.44 -41.56 5.85
N ILE A 498 11.05 -41.93 7.08
CA ILE A 498 11.99 -42.55 8.04
C ILE A 498 11.84 -44.08 7.99
N ASP A 499 12.71 -44.74 7.21
CA ASP A 499 13.50 -45.93 7.61
C ASP A 499 14.17 -46.61 6.40
N ARG A 500 15.50 -46.52 6.29
CA ARG A 500 16.38 -47.70 6.16
C ARG A 500 17.89 -47.41 6.15
N THR A 501 18.59 -48.23 6.94
CA THR A 501 19.98 -48.70 6.78
C THR A 501 21.17 -47.73 6.88
N GLU A 502 21.73 -47.67 8.09
CA GLU A 502 23.14 -47.99 8.42
C GLU A 502 24.30 -47.46 7.53
N ASN A 503 25.13 -46.53 8.04
CA ASN A 503 26.46 -46.88 8.62
C ASN A 503 27.39 -45.68 8.99
N SER A 504 27.61 -45.49 10.31
CA SER A 504 28.93 -45.17 10.94
C SER A 504 29.60 -43.77 10.66
N PRO A 505 30.62 -43.34 11.45
CA PRO A 505 30.44 -42.85 12.83
C PRO A 505 31.19 -41.47 13.04
N PRO A 506 31.78 -41.06 14.21
CA PRO A 506 31.52 -39.69 14.71
C PRO A 506 32.75 -38.76 14.83
N ILE A 507 32.49 -37.47 15.09
CA ILE A 507 33.46 -36.52 15.68
C ILE A 507 32.83 -35.89 16.95
N LEU A 508 33.66 -35.51 17.92
CA LEU A 508 33.33 -35.33 19.35
C LEU A 508 33.63 -33.91 19.86
N ASN A 509 32.97 -33.55 20.97
CA ASN A 509 33.27 -32.44 21.91
C ASN A 509 32.98 -31.01 21.38
N HIS A 510 32.50 -30.03 22.18
CA HIS A 510 32.11 -29.92 23.61
C HIS A 510 31.24 -28.64 23.77
N ALA A 511 30.40 -28.39 24.80
CA ALA A 511 29.88 -29.19 25.93
C ALA A 511 28.69 -28.45 26.61
N SER A 512 28.10 -29.06 27.67
CA SER A 512 27.64 -28.50 28.97
C SER A 512 27.27 -27.01 29.13
N SER A 513 26.28 -26.56 29.93
CA SER A 513 25.44 -27.17 31.00
C SER A 513 24.54 -26.07 31.65
N LEU A 514 23.43 -26.29 32.37
CA LEU A 514 22.56 -27.44 32.71
C LEU A 514 21.27 -26.93 33.42
N LEU A 515 20.07 -27.37 32.99
CA LEU A 515 18.76 -27.33 33.72
C LEU A 515 18.16 -25.93 34.03
N GLY A 516 16.83 -25.74 34.09
CA GLY A 516 15.65 -26.60 33.86
C GLY A 516 14.37 -25.76 34.08
N GLY A 517 13.15 -26.23 33.84
CA GLY A 517 12.69 -27.57 33.46
C GLY A 517 11.29 -27.84 34.03
N PHE A 518 10.24 -27.50 33.30
CA PHE A 518 8.85 -27.90 33.57
C PHE A 518 8.22 -28.51 32.32
N ASN A 519 7.28 -29.43 32.52
CA ASN A 519 6.66 -30.24 31.46
C ASN A 519 5.22 -30.55 31.89
N LEU A 520 4.24 -30.22 31.05
CA LEU A 520 2.82 -30.47 31.31
C LEU A 520 2.06 -30.74 30.00
N SER A 521 2.14 -32.01 29.58
CA SER A 521 1.13 -32.78 28.85
C SER A 521 0.18 -32.04 27.89
N ALA A 522 0.36 -32.29 26.59
CA ALA A 522 -0.63 -31.97 25.56
C ALA A 522 -2.02 -32.58 25.87
N MET A 523 -3.08 -31.82 25.61
CA MET A 523 -4.46 -32.31 25.62
C MET A 523 -4.99 -32.36 24.19
N GLN A 524 -5.10 -33.58 23.65
CA GLN A 524 -5.27 -33.83 22.22
C GLN A 524 -6.76 -33.80 21.80
N LEU A 525 -7.24 -32.64 21.35
CA LEU A 525 -8.57 -32.51 20.73
C LEU A 525 -8.47 -32.77 19.21
N ARG A 526 -9.12 -33.85 18.76
CA ARG A 526 -9.31 -34.13 17.33
C ARG A 526 -10.61 -33.49 16.85
N GLY A 527 -10.53 -32.32 16.25
CA GLY A 527 -11.57 -31.79 15.38
C GLY A 527 -11.28 -32.20 13.93
N HIS A 528 -12.24 -32.81 13.23
CA HIS A 528 -12.17 -32.94 11.77
C HIS A 528 -12.89 -31.76 11.12
N GLY A 529 -12.18 -30.64 10.98
CA GLY A 529 -12.45 -29.65 9.94
C GLY A 529 -11.58 -29.96 8.72
N ARG A 530 -12.00 -29.54 7.53
CA ARG A 530 -11.06 -29.32 6.43
C ARG A 530 -10.64 -27.86 6.53
N VAL A 531 -9.36 -27.61 6.73
CA VAL A 531 -8.82 -26.32 6.34
C VAL A 531 -8.68 -26.36 4.81
N ILE A 532 -8.99 -25.26 4.14
CA ILE A 532 -8.71 -25.09 2.70
C ILE A 532 -7.68 -23.97 2.65
N GLU A 533 -6.42 -24.39 2.75
CA GLU A 533 -5.25 -23.52 2.71
C GLU A 533 -4.89 -23.32 1.23
N ASP A 534 -5.29 -22.16 0.71
CA ASP A 534 -4.79 -21.55 -0.54
C ASP A 534 -5.20 -20.05 -0.52
N LYS A 535 -4.70 -19.32 0.49
CA LYS A 535 -4.90 -17.87 0.65
C LYS A 535 -3.55 -17.16 0.71
N GLU A 536 -3.06 -16.71 -0.45
CA GLU A 536 -2.58 -15.32 -0.47
C GLU A 536 -3.74 -14.46 0.02
N ASP A 537 -3.54 -13.52 0.94
CA ASP A 537 -4.64 -12.67 1.39
C ASP A 537 -5.08 -11.74 0.24
N TYR A 538 -6.09 -12.21 -0.50
CA TYR A 538 -6.94 -11.44 -1.39
C TYR A 538 -7.84 -10.51 -0.56
N GLY A 539 -7.21 -9.67 0.26
CA GLY A 539 -7.72 -8.39 0.69
C GLY A 539 -7.87 -7.50 -0.54
N VAL A 540 -8.87 -7.80 -1.37
CA VAL A 540 -9.36 -6.96 -2.46
C VAL A 540 -10.08 -5.79 -1.82
N VAL A 541 -9.29 -4.92 -1.18
CA VAL A 541 -9.78 -3.69 -0.60
C VAL A 541 -9.98 -2.72 -1.76
N MET A 542 -11.21 -2.70 -2.25
CA MET A 542 -11.70 -1.66 -3.14
C MET A 542 -12.07 -0.44 -2.31
N VAL A 543 -11.00 0.25 -1.94
CA VAL A 543 -10.98 1.69 -1.72
C VAL A 543 -11.55 2.37 -3.01
N MET A 544 -12.36 3.45 -2.97
CA MET A 544 -13.10 4.00 -4.14
C MET A 544 -13.60 5.46 -4.01
#